data_AF-A0A2H6AGV4-F1
#
_entry.id   AF-A0A2H6AGV4-F1
#
_cell.length_a   1.000
_cell.length_b   1.000
_cell.length_c   1.000
_cell.angle_alpha   90.00
_cell.angle_beta   90.00
_cell.angle_gamma   90.00
#
_symmetry.space_group_name_H-M   'P 1'
#
loop_
_entity.id
_entity.type
_entity.pdbx_description
1 polymer ?
#
loop_
_entity_poly.entity_id
_entity_poly.type
_entity_poly.pdbx_seq_one_letter_code
_entity_poly.pdbx_strand_id
1 'polypeptide(L)'
;MGVLWGTGRTLYWHTTWPLVPLVVMGIAECWNVMARPGKDEPIAEVARWGVYEAVLKARREFAEPVWDVRVEVIFVAPSGKKQIREAFWDGGGTWRVRFSPDEIGTWHWNTEAKPEDSGLHQLRGNFRVREYTGDNPLYRHGPLRVANNGTYLEHVDGRPFFWLADTAWNGVLKATLEDWERYLMVRHKQGFTAIQFVSTQWRGGDKSLQQHVFSRPGKLRVHPETLSKLDRKIARINEYHLVAVPVLLWALLPSDPGEALPEAEAQRLCEYLMARWGAYQVVWLLGGDGAYRDTERWKRLGRNLFVQRPRDRLVSLHPSGQNWVWDRFRDEPWVDFLGYQSGHGDNEAHLRWLVQGPPARSWKHQPPKPILNLEPHYETHPAYHSRKPFEAYHVRRAAYWSLLVTPPAGVTYGHNAIWPWLDRPGRAEGHEGLGEIPAWPAGLETEGISNLRLLRQFFSSGPWPKLRPAQELLLEQPSRNDATRFITLAATPERTWLVAYLPRGGTCRLRRDALPNPASMQWFDPRTGEKQVARPELNDQEARFSAPDDRDWVLDIRSE
;
A
#
# COMPACT_ATOMS: atom_id res chain seq x y z
N MET A 1 -70.48 -34.01 13.98
CA MET A 1 -71.34 -33.15 14.84
C MET A 1 -70.46 -32.55 15.93
N GLY A 2 -70.48 -31.23 16.17
CA GLY A 2 -69.75 -30.50 17.25
C GLY A 2 -68.21 -30.55 17.15
N VAL A 3 -67.38 -29.49 17.15
CA VAL A 3 -67.46 -28.04 17.48
C VAL A 3 -67.53 -27.69 18.98
N LEU A 4 -66.67 -26.73 19.40
CA LEU A 4 -66.57 -25.99 20.69
C LEU A 4 -65.88 -26.78 21.85
N TRP A 5 -64.99 -26.27 22.73
CA TRP A 5 -64.18 -25.04 22.98
C TRP A 5 -62.84 -25.51 23.66
N GLY A 6 -61.79 -24.75 24.02
CA GLY A 6 -61.41 -23.32 23.87
C GLY A 6 -60.31 -22.92 24.91
N THR A 7 -59.55 -21.83 24.66
CA THR A 7 -58.46 -21.23 25.51
C THR A 7 -57.12 -22.00 25.62
N GLY A 8 -55.94 -21.36 25.69
CA GLY A 8 -55.66 -19.91 25.53
C GLY A 8 -54.17 -19.49 25.53
N ARG A 9 -53.98 -18.20 25.17
CA ARG A 9 -52.82 -17.28 25.38
C ARG A 9 -51.47 -17.53 24.69
N THR A 10 -51.22 -16.66 23.71
CA THR A 10 -49.94 -16.18 23.18
C THR A 10 -49.09 -15.44 24.22
N LEU A 11 -47.76 -15.44 24.06
CA LEU A 11 -46.90 -14.33 24.50
C LEU A 11 -45.68 -14.21 23.56
N TYR A 12 -45.53 -13.07 22.90
CA TYR A 12 -44.31 -12.70 22.15
C TYR A 12 -43.54 -11.67 22.98
N TRP A 13 -42.22 -11.87 23.14
CA TRP A 13 -41.32 -10.87 23.71
C TRP A 13 -40.52 -10.20 22.59
N HIS A 14 -40.78 -8.90 22.36
CA HIS A 14 -39.91 -8.06 21.55
C HIS A 14 -38.71 -7.60 22.38
N THR A 15 -37.49 -7.82 21.90
CA THR A 15 -36.29 -7.16 22.39
C THR A 15 -35.90 -6.01 21.46
N THR A 16 -36.05 -4.79 21.95
CA THR A 16 -35.65 -3.56 21.25
C THR A 16 -34.16 -3.31 21.42
N TRP A 17 -33.46 -3.09 20.30
CA TRP A 17 -32.08 -2.60 20.29
C TRP A 17 -32.08 -1.07 20.15
N PRO A 18 -31.20 -0.33 20.84
CA PRO A 18 -31.13 1.12 20.73
C PRO A 18 -30.54 1.54 19.39
N LEU A 19 -31.28 2.36 18.65
CA LEU A 19 -30.81 3.03 17.44
C LEU A 19 -29.75 4.07 17.79
N VAL A 20 -28.52 3.87 17.29
CA VAL A 20 -27.52 4.94 17.22
C VAL A 20 -27.88 5.84 16.02
N PRO A 21 -27.96 7.17 16.16
CA PRO A 21 -28.32 8.04 15.03
C PRO A 21 -27.19 8.06 13.98
N LEU A 22 -27.46 7.54 12.79
CA LEU A 22 -26.65 7.88 11.62
C LEU A 22 -26.90 9.35 11.27
N VAL A 23 -25.88 10.20 11.46
CA VAL A 23 -25.88 11.56 10.90
C VAL A 23 -25.60 11.44 9.41
N VAL A 24 -26.66 11.33 8.62
CA VAL A 24 -26.59 11.46 7.16
C VAL A 24 -26.39 12.93 6.83
N MET A 25 -25.14 13.34 6.57
CA MET A 25 -24.88 14.61 5.88
C MET A 25 -25.36 14.46 4.43
N GLY A 26 -26.54 15.01 4.13
CA GLY A 26 -27.04 15.11 2.78
C GLY A 26 -26.14 16.01 1.94
N ILE A 27 -25.59 15.48 0.85
CA ILE A 27 -24.92 16.28 -0.17
C ILE A 27 -26.03 16.94 -0.99
N ALA A 28 -26.13 18.27 -0.91
CA ALA A 28 -27.11 19.01 -1.69
C ALA A 28 -26.75 19.02 -3.17
N GLU A 29 -27.69 18.63 -4.04
CA GLU A 29 -27.60 18.87 -5.47
C GLU A 29 -27.82 20.36 -5.77
N CYS A 30 -26.74 21.13 -5.92
CA CYS A 30 -26.84 22.52 -6.35
C CYS A 30 -27.04 22.60 -7.87
N TRP A 31 -28.26 22.98 -8.29
CA TRP A 31 -28.54 23.38 -9.67
C TRP A 31 -27.73 24.62 -10.08
N ASN A 32 -27.50 24.74 -11.39
CA ASN A 32 -26.80 25.87 -12.01
C ASN A 32 -27.48 27.21 -11.67
N VAL A 33 -26.71 28.12 -11.05
CA VAL A 33 -26.99 29.56 -11.04
C VAL A 33 -25.77 30.26 -11.65
N MET A 34 -25.94 30.89 -12.82
CA MET A 34 -24.92 31.81 -13.33
C MET A 34 -24.99 33.11 -12.53
N ALA A 35 -24.04 33.32 -11.62
CA ALA A 35 -23.88 34.55 -10.86
C ALA A 35 -22.52 35.21 -11.16
N ARG A 36 -22.49 36.55 -11.15
CA ARG A 36 -21.24 37.32 -11.11
C ARG A 36 -20.65 37.24 -9.70
N PRO A 37 -19.31 37.25 -9.52
CA PRO A 37 -18.70 37.09 -8.20
C PRO A 37 -19.07 38.26 -7.26
N GLY A 38 -19.86 37.96 -6.23
CA GLY A 38 -20.08 38.83 -5.08
C GLY A 38 -18.90 38.74 -4.10
N LYS A 39 -18.77 39.73 -3.20
CA LYS A 39 -17.61 39.84 -2.29
C LYS A 39 -17.62 38.87 -1.08
N ASP A 40 -18.69 38.09 -0.90
CA ASP A 40 -18.96 37.31 0.33
C ASP A 40 -19.21 35.82 0.07
N GLU A 41 -18.45 35.19 -0.85
CA GLU A 41 -18.36 33.72 -0.85
C GLU A 41 -17.49 33.27 0.34
N PRO A 42 -17.94 32.27 1.15
CA PRO A 42 -17.15 31.78 2.26
C PRO A 42 -15.86 31.14 1.75
N ILE A 43 -14.72 31.60 2.27
CA ILE A 43 -13.39 31.07 1.95
C ILE A 43 -13.40 29.56 2.24
N ALA A 44 -13.09 28.75 1.23
CA ALA A 44 -13.04 27.30 1.37
C ALA A 44 -12.08 26.89 2.50
N GLU A 45 -12.51 25.97 3.36
CA GLU A 45 -11.71 25.48 4.47
C GLU A 45 -11.26 24.04 4.26
N VAL A 46 -9.99 23.75 4.58
CA VAL A 46 -9.40 22.41 4.46
C VAL A 46 -8.55 22.12 5.71
N ALA A 47 -8.45 20.85 6.09
CA ALA A 47 -7.50 20.44 7.11
C ALA A 47 -6.07 20.39 6.55
N ARG A 48 -5.07 20.63 7.39
CA ARG A 48 -3.65 20.37 7.07
C ARG A 48 -3.49 18.92 6.63
N TRP A 49 -2.75 18.72 5.54
CA TRP A 49 -2.57 17.47 4.79
C TRP A 49 -3.85 16.82 4.22
N GLY A 50 -5.01 17.47 4.33
CA GLY A 50 -6.20 17.15 3.56
C GLY A 50 -6.05 17.51 2.08
N VAL A 51 -7.16 17.53 1.33
CA VAL A 51 -7.17 17.86 -0.10
C VAL A 51 -8.04 19.09 -0.35
N TYR A 52 -7.41 20.15 -0.84
CA TYR A 52 -8.07 21.28 -1.49
C TYR A 52 -8.20 20.99 -2.98
N GLU A 53 -9.35 21.31 -3.58
CA GLU A 53 -9.55 21.25 -5.03
C GLU A 53 -10.09 22.59 -5.54
N ALA A 54 -9.54 23.08 -6.66
CA ALA A 54 -10.08 24.22 -7.40
C ALA A 54 -10.41 23.81 -8.84
N VAL A 55 -11.52 24.34 -9.35
CA VAL A 55 -12.02 24.09 -10.71
C VAL A 55 -11.76 25.31 -11.58
N LEU A 56 -11.13 25.09 -12.73
CA LEU A 56 -10.82 26.10 -13.74
C LEU A 56 -11.63 25.78 -15.02
N LYS A 57 -12.03 26.81 -15.76
CA LYS A 57 -12.93 26.69 -16.92
C LYS A 57 -12.35 27.46 -18.10
N ALA A 58 -11.81 26.74 -19.08
CA ALA A 58 -11.24 27.32 -20.28
C ALA A 58 -12.28 28.13 -21.07
N ARG A 59 -11.81 29.17 -21.77
CA ARG A 59 -12.63 30.00 -22.66
C ARG A 59 -12.65 29.50 -24.09
N ARG A 60 -11.64 28.74 -24.52
CA ARG A 60 -11.63 28.03 -25.80
C ARG A 60 -11.65 26.50 -25.63
N GLU A 61 -12.04 25.83 -26.69
CA GLU A 61 -11.85 24.38 -26.85
C GLU A 61 -10.42 24.08 -27.33
N PHE A 62 -9.96 22.86 -27.04
CA PHE A 62 -8.64 22.36 -27.44
C PHE A 62 -8.80 20.98 -28.07
N ALA A 63 -8.06 20.70 -29.14
CA ALA A 63 -8.21 19.46 -29.90
C ALA A 63 -7.68 18.24 -29.15
N GLU A 64 -6.53 18.37 -28.48
CA GLU A 64 -5.92 17.32 -27.65
C GLU A 64 -5.59 17.92 -26.26
N PRO A 65 -6.59 18.18 -25.38
CA PRO A 65 -6.40 18.97 -24.15
C PRO A 65 -5.29 18.48 -23.21
N VAL A 66 -5.07 17.16 -23.14
CA VAL A 66 -3.99 16.54 -22.36
C VAL A 66 -2.60 16.87 -22.92
N TRP A 67 -2.48 17.04 -24.23
CA TRP A 67 -1.22 17.28 -24.92
C TRP A 67 -0.95 18.76 -25.09
N ASP A 68 -1.94 19.50 -25.58
CA ASP A 68 -1.83 20.88 -26.03
C ASP A 68 -1.71 21.87 -24.87
N VAL A 69 -2.23 21.52 -23.68
CA VAL A 69 -2.33 22.43 -22.53
C VAL A 69 -1.46 21.96 -21.37
N ARG A 70 -0.77 22.90 -20.74
CA ARG A 70 -0.24 22.80 -19.37
C ARG A 70 -0.79 23.95 -18.55
N VAL A 71 -1.21 23.67 -17.33
CA VAL A 71 -1.61 24.68 -16.36
C VAL A 71 -0.86 24.38 -15.07
N GLU A 72 0.05 25.25 -14.69
CA GLU A 72 0.72 25.23 -13.40
C GLU A 72 -0.06 26.11 -12.42
N VAL A 73 -0.14 25.67 -11.17
CA VAL A 73 -0.77 26.41 -10.09
C VAL A 73 0.24 26.60 -8.97
N ILE A 74 0.56 27.86 -8.69
CA ILE A 74 1.55 28.27 -7.71
C ILE A 74 0.80 28.58 -6.42
N PHE A 75 0.87 27.65 -5.47
CA PHE A 75 0.36 27.81 -4.11
C PHE A 75 1.39 28.53 -3.24
N VAL A 76 0.94 29.52 -2.46
CA VAL A 76 1.77 30.33 -1.56
C VAL A 76 1.24 30.18 -0.14
N ALA A 77 2.10 29.66 0.73
CA ALA A 77 1.81 29.42 2.13
C ALA A 77 1.78 30.72 2.96
N PRO A 78 1.23 30.69 4.19
CA PRO A 78 1.35 31.77 5.15
C PRO A 78 2.79 32.18 5.45
N SER A 79 3.74 31.24 5.41
CA SER A 79 5.19 31.52 5.53
C SER A 79 5.81 32.20 4.29
N GLY A 80 5.08 32.31 3.18
CA GLY A 80 5.62 32.68 1.86
C GLY A 80 6.23 31.52 1.07
N LYS A 81 6.31 30.31 1.64
CA LYS A 81 6.75 29.09 0.93
C LYS A 81 5.88 28.86 -0.31
N LYS A 82 6.53 28.67 -1.47
CA LYS A 82 5.85 28.36 -2.74
C LYS A 82 5.84 26.86 -3.00
N GLN A 83 4.71 26.35 -3.50
CA GLN A 83 4.55 24.98 -4.00
C GLN A 83 3.84 25.00 -5.35
N ILE A 84 4.36 24.29 -6.34
CA ILE A 84 3.76 24.21 -7.68
C ILE A 84 3.07 22.85 -7.83
N ARG A 85 1.89 22.81 -8.44
CA ARG A 85 1.21 21.59 -8.90
C ARG A 85 0.66 21.81 -10.33
N GLU A 86 0.61 20.75 -11.13
CA GLU A 86 -0.02 20.78 -12.46
C GLU A 86 -1.54 20.54 -12.29
N ALA A 87 -2.37 21.34 -12.96
CA ALA A 87 -3.79 21.09 -13.08
C ALA A 87 -4.08 20.13 -14.25
N PHE A 88 -4.96 19.16 -14.03
CA PHE A 88 -5.34 18.16 -15.02
C PHE A 88 -6.62 18.56 -15.76
N TRP A 89 -6.73 18.18 -17.02
CA TRP A 89 -7.97 18.25 -17.79
C TRP A 89 -8.98 17.21 -17.29
N ASP A 90 -10.24 17.60 -17.12
CA ASP A 90 -11.31 16.77 -16.55
C ASP A 90 -12.57 16.72 -17.44
N GLY A 91 -12.38 16.77 -18.76
CA GLY A 91 -13.46 16.70 -19.74
C GLY A 91 -14.05 18.06 -20.12
N GLY A 92 -14.44 18.20 -21.39
CA GLY A 92 -14.93 19.45 -21.96
C GLY A 92 -13.95 20.61 -21.74
N GLY A 93 -14.47 21.78 -21.35
CA GLY A 93 -13.66 22.94 -20.96
C GLY A 93 -13.14 22.94 -19.52
N THR A 94 -13.11 21.79 -18.82
CA THR A 94 -12.80 21.72 -17.37
C THR A 94 -11.36 21.34 -17.10
N TRP A 95 -10.70 22.10 -16.22
CA TRP A 95 -9.45 21.72 -15.56
C TRP A 95 -9.67 21.71 -14.05
N ARG A 96 -8.91 20.88 -13.34
CA ARG A 96 -8.89 20.85 -11.88
C ARG A 96 -7.47 20.81 -11.37
N VAL A 97 -7.23 21.46 -10.24
CA VAL A 97 -6.01 21.27 -9.45
C VAL A 97 -6.39 20.74 -8.09
N ARG A 98 -5.64 19.74 -7.61
CA ARG A 98 -5.71 19.26 -6.23
C ARG A 98 -4.40 19.59 -5.51
N PHE A 99 -4.49 20.00 -4.26
CA PHE A 99 -3.34 20.36 -3.44
C PHE A 99 -3.52 19.92 -1.99
N SER A 100 -2.41 19.54 -1.35
CA SER A 100 -2.38 19.11 0.04
C SER A 100 -1.49 20.07 0.84
N PRO A 101 -2.06 20.98 1.63
CA PRO A 101 -1.31 22.02 2.31
C PRO A 101 -0.63 21.49 3.58
N ASP A 102 0.57 21.96 3.87
CA ASP A 102 1.39 21.56 5.01
C ASP A 102 1.48 22.61 6.14
N GLU A 103 0.91 23.80 5.94
CA GLU A 103 0.91 24.91 6.90
C GLU A 103 -0.52 25.40 7.22
N ILE A 104 -0.78 25.73 8.49
CA ILE A 104 -2.05 26.31 8.96
C ILE A 104 -2.11 27.80 8.62
N GLY A 105 -3.26 28.29 8.16
CA GLY A 105 -3.49 29.70 7.84
C GLY A 105 -4.07 29.90 6.44
N THR A 106 -4.08 31.15 5.96
CA THR A 106 -4.63 31.47 4.62
C THR A 106 -3.57 31.23 3.55
N TRP A 107 -3.84 30.28 2.67
CA TRP A 107 -3.06 30.04 1.46
C TRP A 107 -3.64 30.82 0.29
N HIS A 108 -2.76 31.30 -0.58
CA HIS A 108 -3.12 31.96 -1.84
C HIS A 108 -2.63 31.12 -3.01
N TRP A 109 -3.24 31.27 -4.19
CA TRP A 109 -2.71 30.65 -5.40
C TRP A 109 -2.92 31.52 -6.63
N ASN A 110 -2.07 31.32 -7.64
CA ASN A 110 -2.24 31.85 -8.99
C ASN A 110 -1.95 30.78 -10.06
N THR A 111 -2.49 30.95 -11.27
CA THR A 111 -2.33 30.00 -12.38
C THR A 111 -1.48 30.52 -13.54
N GLU A 112 -0.66 29.64 -14.12
CA GLU A 112 0.10 29.89 -15.34
C GLU A 112 -0.26 28.83 -16.38
N ALA A 113 -0.83 29.24 -17.52
CA ALA A 113 -1.32 28.32 -18.54
C ALA A 113 -0.61 28.52 -19.88
N LYS A 114 -0.19 27.43 -20.51
CA LYS A 114 0.49 27.40 -21.81
C LYS A 114 -0.24 26.42 -22.73
N PRO A 115 -0.71 26.85 -23.91
CA PRO A 115 -0.84 28.25 -24.34
C PRO A 115 -1.87 29.03 -23.50
N GLU A 116 -1.72 30.35 -23.44
CA GLU A 116 -2.57 31.22 -22.60
C GLU A 116 -4.06 31.14 -22.99
N ASP A 117 -4.94 30.99 -22.00
CA ASP A 117 -6.39 31.06 -22.10
C ASP A 117 -6.89 31.86 -20.89
N SER A 118 -7.80 32.83 -21.08
CA SER A 118 -8.23 33.75 -20.00
C SER A 118 -9.14 33.11 -18.95
N GLY A 119 -9.53 31.85 -19.13
CA GLY A 119 -10.19 31.00 -18.15
C GLY A 119 -9.26 29.98 -17.46
N LEU A 120 -7.97 30.00 -17.79
CA LEU A 120 -6.93 29.14 -17.18
C LEU A 120 -5.69 29.93 -16.71
N HIS A 121 -5.37 31.09 -17.29
CA HIS A 121 -4.17 31.89 -17.01
C HIS A 121 -4.45 33.09 -16.10
N GLN A 122 -3.49 33.44 -15.23
CA GLN A 122 -3.55 34.58 -14.29
C GLN A 122 -4.76 34.57 -13.35
N LEU A 123 -5.47 33.43 -13.23
CA LEU A 123 -6.51 33.27 -12.24
C LEU A 123 -5.88 33.24 -10.85
N ARG A 124 -6.64 33.67 -9.85
CA ARG A 124 -6.20 33.75 -8.46
C ARG A 124 -7.29 33.24 -7.53
N GLY A 125 -6.89 32.66 -6.42
CA GLY A 125 -7.80 32.26 -5.35
C GLY A 125 -7.08 32.16 -4.01
N ASN A 126 -7.85 31.84 -2.98
CA ASN A 126 -7.35 31.60 -1.63
C ASN A 126 -8.23 30.57 -0.93
N PHE A 127 -7.69 29.94 0.12
CA PHE A 127 -8.40 29.01 0.99
C PHE A 127 -7.76 29.01 2.38
N ARG A 128 -8.51 28.60 3.40
CA ARG A 128 -8.04 28.56 4.79
C ARG A 128 -7.70 27.14 5.22
N VAL A 129 -6.51 26.96 5.76
CA VAL A 129 -6.06 25.69 6.33
C VAL A 129 -6.22 25.72 7.85
N ARG A 130 -6.80 24.66 8.40
CA ARG A 130 -6.96 24.43 9.85
C ARG A 130 -6.20 23.18 10.29
N GLU A 131 -5.97 23.05 11.59
CA GLU A 131 -5.47 21.79 12.15
C GLU A 131 -6.48 20.65 11.94
N TYR A 132 -6.00 19.43 11.71
CA TYR A 132 -6.87 18.26 11.60
C TYR A 132 -7.24 17.73 12.98
N THR A 133 -8.54 17.67 13.28
CA THR A 133 -9.06 17.24 14.59
C THR A 133 -9.67 15.83 14.61
N GLY A 134 -9.84 15.19 13.46
CA GLY A 134 -10.30 13.80 13.36
C GLY A 134 -9.24 12.79 13.80
N ASP A 135 -9.48 11.50 13.61
CA ASP A 135 -8.64 10.40 14.10
C ASP A 135 -7.75 9.71 13.05
N ASN A 136 -7.88 10.09 11.78
CA ASN A 136 -7.05 9.58 10.70
C ASN A 136 -5.54 9.87 10.91
N PRO A 137 -4.69 8.84 11.08
CA PRO A 137 -3.25 9.04 11.31
C PRO A 137 -2.56 9.75 10.14
N LEU A 138 -3.03 9.57 8.90
CA LEU A 138 -2.43 10.19 7.72
C LEU A 138 -2.58 11.73 7.74
N TYR A 139 -3.67 12.23 8.31
CA TYR A 139 -3.94 13.67 8.47
C TYR A 139 -3.56 14.20 9.86
N ARG A 140 -3.24 13.34 10.85
CA ARG A 140 -2.65 13.74 12.14
C ARG A 140 -1.13 13.86 12.12
N HIS A 141 -0.47 13.03 11.33
CA HIS A 141 0.99 12.91 11.32
C HIS A 141 1.62 13.35 9.98
N GLY A 142 0.80 13.46 8.93
CA GLY A 142 1.18 13.97 7.61
C GLY A 142 1.73 12.90 6.67
N PRO A 143 2.25 13.31 5.49
CA PRO A 143 2.72 12.38 4.47
C PRO A 143 3.91 11.53 4.95
N LEU A 144 4.14 10.41 4.27
CA LEU A 144 5.24 9.52 4.57
C LEU A 144 6.57 10.02 3.98
N ARG A 145 7.65 9.78 4.72
CA ARG A 145 9.05 9.92 4.28
C ARG A 145 9.84 8.66 4.63
N VAL A 146 11.04 8.53 4.08
CA VAL A 146 12.06 7.61 4.60
C VAL A 146 12.58 8.16 5.92
N ALA A 147 12.71 7.30 6.93
CA ALA A 147 13.25 7.69 8.22
C ALA A 147 14.71 8.15 8.12
N ASN A 148 15.17 9.02 9.03
CA ASN A 148 16.52 9.60 8.99
C ASN A 148 17.66 8.57 8.98
N ASN A 149 17.43 7.34 9.45
CA ASN A 149 18.40 6.24 9.42
C ASN A 149 18.34 5.37 8.15
N GLY A 150 17.43 5.67 7.22
CA GLY A 150 17.25 4.98 5.95
C GLY A 150 16.69 3.55 6.03
N THR A 151 16.21 3.06 7.18
CA THR A 151 15.79 1.64 7.29
C THR A 151 14.29 1.38 7.28
N TYR A 152 13.44 2.39 7.50
CA TYR A 152 11.98 2.24 7.55
C TYR A 152 11.26 3.51 7.06
N LEU A 153 9.93 3.46 6.97
CA LEU A 153 9.08 4.61 6.62
C LEU A 153 8.48 5.24 7.88
N GLU A 154 8.35 6.56 7.90
CA GLU A 154 7.75 7.32 9.00
C GLU A 154 6.92 8.48 8.44
N HIS A 155 5.99 8.98 9.26
CA HIS A 155 5.33 10.26 8.99
C HIS A 155 6.30 11.44 9.16
N VAL A 156 5.98 12.62 8.64
CA VAL A 156 6.84 13.81 8.74
C VAL A 156 7.14 14.26 10.18
N ASP A 157 6.31 13.90 11.15
CA ASP A 157 6.52 14.12 12.58
C ASP A 157 7.49 13.11 13.25
N GLY A 158 7.99 12.12 12.49
CA GLY A 158 8.88 11.06 12.98
C GLY A 158 8.16 9.82 13.51
N ARG A 159 6.82 9.74 13.44
CA ARG A 159 6.10 8.53 13.89
C ARG A 159 6.32 7.36 12.91
N PRO A 160 6.85 6.20 13.35
CA PRO A 160 7.08 5.05 12.47
C PRO A 160 5.80 4.53 11.81
N PHE A 161 5.85 4.29 10.50
CA PHE A 161 4.77 3.71 9.72
C PHE A 161 5.09 2.24 9.44
N PHE A 162 4.34 1.33 10.08
CA PHE A 162 4.42 -0.09 9.76
C PHE A 162 3.64 -0.34 8.46
N TRP A 163 4.32 -0.66 7.37
CA TRP A 163 3.67 -1.03 6.11
C TRP A 163 3.04 -2.43 6.26
N LEU A 164 1.72 -2.50 6.34
CA LEU A 164 0.96 -3.73 6.16
C LEU A 164 -0.05 -3.47 5.05
N ALA A 165 0.32 -3.80 3.82
CA ALA A 165 -0.53 -3.56 2.65
C ALA A 165 -1.34 -4.81 2.27
N ASP A 166 -2.49 -4.62 1.62
CA ASP A 166 -3.16 -5.67 0.86
C ASP A 166 -3.07 -5.37 -0.64
N THR A 167 -3.09 -6.42 -1.46
CA THR A 167 -3.00 -6.32 -2.92
C THR A 167 -4.37 -6.53 -3.57
N ALA A 168 -4.96 -5.43 -4.00
CA ALA A 168 -6.20 -5.38 -4.78
C ALA A 168 -5.91 -4.82 -6.18
N TRP A 169 -5.07 -5.51 -6.97
CA TRP A 169 -4.62 -5.07 -8.30
C TRP A 169 -5.74 -4.50 -9.17
N ASN A 170 -6.87 -5.19 -9.24
CA ASN A 170 -8.05 -4.74 -9.99
C ASN A 170 -9.12 -3.98 -9.17
N GLY A 171 -8.98 -3.81 -7.86
CA GLY A 171 -10.05 -3.27 -7.01
C GLY A 171 -10.46 -1.85 -7.40
N VAL A 172 -9.48 -0.96 -7.60
CA VAL A 172 -9.73 0.40 -8.12
C VAL A 172 -10.36 0.36 -9.51
N LEU A 173 -9.95 -0.55 -10.39
CA LEU A 173 -10.47 -0.64 -11.76
C LEU A 173 -11.88 -1.24 -11.87
N LYS A 174 -12.21 -2.26 -11.07
CA LYS A 174 -13.39 -3.13 -11.27
C LYS A 174 -14.48 -3.00 -10.22
N ALA A 175 -14.14 -2.67 -8.96
CA ALA A 175 -15.14 -2.66 -7.88
C ALA A 175 -16.30 -1.70 -8.14
N THR A 176 -17.49 -2.01 -7.62
CA THR A 176 -18.47 -0.94 -7.34
C THR A 176 -17.91 -0.04 -6.23
N LEU A 177 -18.47 1.16 -6.05
CA LEU A 177 -18.05 1.99 -4.93
C LEU A 177 -18.43 1.35 -3.58
N GLU A 178 -19.61 0.73 -3.49
CA GLU A 178 -20.10 0.06 -2.27
C GLU A 178 -19.19 -1.09 -1.85
N ASP A 179 -18.83 -1.97 -2.80
CA ASP A 179 -17.90 -3.08 -2.55
C ASP A 179 -16.51 -2.59 -2.15
N TRP A 180 -16.05 -1.50 -2.76
CA TRP A 180 -14.77 -0.87 -2.43
C TRP A 180 -14.77 -0.33 -1.00
N GLU A 181 -15.83 0.39 -0.59
CA GLU A 181 -15.95 0.91 0.77
C GLU A 181 -16.11 -0.21 1.81
N ARG A 182 -16.86 -1.28 1.49
CA ARG A 182 -16.93 -2.49 2.32
C ARG A 182 -15.55 -3.12 2.53
N TYR A 183 -14.78 -3.27 1.45
CA TYR A 183 -13.41 -3.80 1.50
C TYR A 183 -12.48 -2.94 2.34
N LEU A 184 -12.46 -1.62 2.08
CA LEU A 184 -11.60 -0.68 2.82
C LEU A 184 -11.96 -0.62 4.31
N MET A 185 -13.25 -0.64 4.66
CA MET A 185 -13.70 -0.73 6.05
C MET A 185 -13.17 -2.01 6.72
N VAL A 186 -13.24 -3.16 6.05
CA VAL A 186 -12.76 -4.44 6.60
C VAL A 186 -11.24 -4.41 6.76
N ARG A 187 -10.49 -3.92 5.77
CA ARG A 187 -9.02 -3.78 5.84
C ARG A 187 -8.57 -2.81 6.92
N HIS A 188 -9.29 -1.69 7.11
CA HIS A 188 -9.06 -0.78 8.22
C HIS A 188 -9.23 -1.48 9.59
N LYS A 189 -10.37 -2.17 9.81
CA LYS A 189 -10.64 -2.95 11.04
C LYS A 189 -9.64 -4.10 11.27
N GLN A 190 -9.08 -4.64 10.19
CA GLN A 190 -8.02 -5.65 10.21
C GLN A 190 -6.61 -5.04 10.33
N GLY A 191 -6.49 -3.72 10.54
CA GLY A 191 -5.19 -3.10 10.78
C GLY A 191 -4.23 -3.19 9.59
N PHE A 192 -4.73 -3.18 8.37
CA PHE A 192 -3.90 -2.78 7.22
C PHE A 192 -3.57 -1.29 7.31
N THR A 193 -2.54 -0.85 6.59
CA THR A 193 -2.11 0.55 6.51
C THR A 193 -1.97 1.08 5.09
N ALA A 194 -1.99 0.21 4.08
CA ALA A 194 -1.88 0.58 2.67
C ALA A 194 -2.64 -0.38 1.75
N ILE A 195 -2.98 0.07 0.53
CA ILE A 195 -3.63 -0.76 -0.50
C ILE A 195 -2.88 -0.60 -1.82
N GLN A 196 -2.39 -1.71 -2.38
CA GLN A 196 -1.74 -1.75 -3.70
C GLN A 196 -2.76 -2.03 -4.81
N PHE A 197 -2.71 -1.27 -5.90
CA PHE A 197 -3.61 -1.42 -7.06
C PHE A 197 -2.95 -0.99 -8.37
N VAL A 198 -3.48 -1.42 -9.51
CA VAL A 198 -3.02 -1.00 -10.85
C VAL A 198 -3.86 0.20 -11.33
N SER A 199 -3.19 1.22 -11.87
CA SER A 199 -3.84 2.50 -12.21
C SER A 199 -4.62 2.50 -13.52
N THR A 200 -4.35 1.55 -14.42
CA THR A 200 -4.88 1.51 -15.80
C THR A 200 -5.16 0.08 -16.25
N GLN A 201 -5.75 -0.10 -17.44
CA GLN A 201 -5.83 -1.43 -18.05
C GLN A 201 -4.45 -2.09 -18.18
N TRP A 202 -4.42 -3.41 -18.01
CA TRP A 202 -3.22 -4.26 -17.98
C TRP A 202 -3.61 -5.72 -18.28
N ARG A 203 -2.63 -6.61 -18.46
CA ARG A 203 -2.85 -8.05 -18.76
C ARG A 203 -3.80 -8.82 -17.83
N GLY A 204 -4.06 -8.32 -16.62
CA GLY A 204 -4.97 -8.92 -15.64
C GLY A 204 -6.36 -8.26 -15.57
N GLY A 205 -6.59 -7.24 -16.39
CA GLY A 205 -7.81 -6.45 -16.45
C GLY A 205 -7.74 -5.48 -17.63
N ASP A 206 -8.05 -5.99 -18.82
CA ASP A 206 -8.14 -5.22 -20.06
C ASP A 206 -9.51 -5.47 -20.71
N LYS A 207 -9.75 -6.70 -21.17
CA LYS A 207 -11.01 -7.14 -21.79
C LYS A 207 -12.15 -7.25 -20.79
N SER A 208 -11.85 -7.50 -19.51
CA SER A 208 -12.85 -7.59 -18.43
C SER A 208 -13.19 -6.25 -17.78
N LEU A 209 -12.62 -5.13 -18.25
CA LEU A 209 -13.01 -3.79 -17.80
C LEU A 209 -14.23 -3.28 -18.56
N GLN A 210 -15.16 -2.64 -17.84
CA GLN A 210 -16.29 -1.95 -18.45
C GLN A 210 -15.86 -0.68 -19.20
N GLN A 211 -14.80 -0.02 -18.72
CA GLN A 211 -14.25 1.21 -19.30
C GLN A 211 -12.73 1.23 -19.11
N HIS A 212 -12.01 1.67 -20.14
CA HIS A 212 -10.55 1.85 -20.09
C HIS A 212 -10.19 3.24 -19.59
N VAL A 213 -9.03 3.39 -18.97
CA VAL A 213 -8.52 4.69 -18.49
C VAL A 213 -8.00 5.57 -19.63
N PHE A 214 -7.54 4.93 -20.71
CA PHE A 214 -7.10 5.58 -21.93
C PHE A 214 -7.37 4.71 -23.15
N SER A 215 -7.35 5.30 -24.34
CA SER A 215 -7.25 4.62 -25.63
C SER A 215 -6.03 5.14 -26.41
N ARG A 216 -5.62 4.42 -27.46
CA ARG A 216 -4.49 4.82 -28.32
C ARG A 216 -4.79 4.67 -29.83
N PRO A 217 -5.74 5.42 -30.39
CA PRO A 217 -5.91 5.52 -31.84
C PRO A 217 -4.75 6.33 -32.46
N GLY A 218 -3.58 5.70 -32.57
CA GLY A 218 -2.33 6.34 -33.01
C GLY A 218 -1.58 7.08 -31.90
N LYS A 219 -2.29 7.81 -31.02
CA LYS A 219 -1.73 8.59 -29.90
C LYS A 219 -2.60 8.43 -28.64
N LEU A 220 -2.00 8.44 -27.45
CA LEU A 220 -2.67 8.36 -26.15
C LEU A 220 -3.76 9.43 -26.00
N ARG A 221 -4.98 8.98 -25.69
CA ARG A 221 -6.13 9.80 -25.26
C ARG A 221 -6.69 9.23 -23.96
N VAL A 222 -6.75 10.04 -22.91
CA VAL A 222 -7.32 9.63 -21.60
C VAL A 222 -8.84 9.78 -21.58
N HIS A 223 -9.50 9.02 -20.72
CA HIS A 223 -10.96 8.98 -20.56
C HIS A 223 -11.35 9.61 -19.20
N PRO A 224 -11.49 10.94 -19.10
CA PRO A 224 -11.66 11.64 -17.82
C PRO A 224 -12.90 11.21 -17.04
N GLU A 225 -13.99 10.83 -17.73
CA GLU A 225 -15.22 10.32 -17.11
C GLU A 225 -15.05 8.95 -16.46
N THR A 226 -14.07 8.15 -16.92
CA THR A 226 -13.65 6.92 -16.26
C THR A 226 -12.77 7.24 -15.05
N LEU A 227 -11.78 8.12 -15.24
CA LEU A 227 -10.84 8.54 -14.18
C LEU A 227 -11.52 9.25 -13.00
N SER A 228 -12.56 10.06 -13.23
CA SER A 228 -13.32 10.70 -12.15
C SER A 228 -14.06 9.71 -11.24
N LYS A 229 -14.35 8.49 -11.73
CA LYS A 229 -14.86 7.39 -10.88
C LYS A 229 -13.74 6.77 -10.04
N LEU A 230 -12.52 6.67 -10.60
CA LEU A 230 -11.35 6.18 -9.89
C LEU A 230 -10.90 7.16 -8.80
N ASP A 231 -10.90 8.47 -9.07
CA ASP A 231 -10.58 9.52 -8.12
C ASP A 231 -11.31 9.34 -6.77
N ARG A 232 -12.62 9.08 -6.82
CA ARG A 232 -13.43 8.82 -5.62
C ARG A 232 -12.97 7.57 -4.88
N LYS A 233 -12.62 6.50 -5.58
CA LYS A 233 -12.05 5.29 -4.95
C LYS A 233 -10.71 5.57 -4.28
N ILE A 234 -9.85 6.40 -4.86
CA ILE A 234 -8.56 6.78 -4.27
C ILE A 234 -8.77 7.61 -2.99
N ALA A 235 -9.66 8.60 -3.03
CA ALA A 235 -10.05 9.38 -1.85
C ALA A 235 -10.52 8.48 -0.70
N ARG A 236 -11.40 7.49 -1.00
CA ARG A 236 -11.89 6.56 0.02
C ARG A 236 -10.79 5.71 0.67
N ILE A 237 -9.71 5.35 -0.04
CA ILE A 237 -8.56 4.66 0.59
C ILE A 237 -8.03 5.48 1.77
N ASN A 238 -7.80 6.78 1.56
CA ASN A 238 -7.33 7.66 2.63
C ASN A 238 -8.39 7.93 3.70
N GLU A 239 -9.66 8.07 3.34
CA GLU A 239 -10.76 8.25 4.31
C GLU A 239 -10.91 7.03 5.23
N TYR A 240 -10.54 5.83 4.78
CA TYR A 240 -10.41 4.62 5.63
C TYR A 240 -9.03 4.46 6.27
N HIS A 241 -8.26 5.54 6.38
CA HIS A 241 -6.97 5.63 7.08
C HIS A 241 -5.85 4.77 6.45
N LEU A 242 -5.97 4.47 5.15
CA LEU A 242 -5.03 3.66 4.39
C LEU A 242 -4.27 4.53 3.37
N VAL A 243 -3.00 4.21 3.13
CA VAL A 243 -2.20 4.83 2.07
C VAL A 243 -2.54 4.17 0.73
N ALA A 244 -2.77 4.98 -0.30
CA ALA A 244 -3.01 4.49 -1.64
C ALA A 244 -1.68 4.21 -2.36
N VAL A 245 -1.50 3.01 -2.90
CA VAL A 245 -0.25 2.57 -3.54
C VAL A 245 -0.48 2.21 -5.02
N PRO A 246 -0.68 3.22 -5.91
CA PRO A 246 -0.82 3.02 -7.34
C PRO A 246 0.46 2.48 -7.99
N VAL A 247 0.33 1.39 -8.74
CA VAL A 247 1.22 1.06 -9.85
C VAL A 247 0.83 1.92 -11.05
N LEU A 248 1.72 2.83 -11.47
CA LEU A 248 1.48 3.74 -12.60
C LEU A 248 1.51 3.03 -13.95
N LEU A 249 2.47 2.13 -14.15
CA LEU A 249 2.68 1.41 -15.41
C LEU A 249 2.95 -0.08 -15.15
N TRP A 250 1.96 -0.96 -15.37
CA TRP A 250 2.23 -2.41 -15.36
C TRP A 250 3.18 -2.78 -16.51
N ALA A 251 4.11 -3.71 -16.29
CA ALA A 251 5.30 -3.87 -17.15
C ALA A 251 5.81 -5.32 -17.31
N LEU A 252 4.96 -6.34 -17.12
CA LEU A 252 5.37 -7.74 -17.25
C LEU A 252 5.52 -8.18 -18.72
N LEU A 253 4.52 -7.90 -19.55
CA LEU A 253 4.44 -8.34 -20.95
C LEU A 253 4.62 -7.18 -21.92
N PRO A 254 5.05 -7.42 -23.18
CA PRO A 254 5.14 -6.39 -24.22
C PRO A 254 3.83 -5.67 -24.55
N SER A 255 2.69 -6.23 -24.15
CA SER A 255 1.35 -5.63 -24.29
C SER A 255 0.95 -4.72 -23.12
N ASP A 256 1.64 -4.79 -21.99
CA ASP A 256 1.31 -4.00 -20.81
C ASP A 256 1.74 -2.53 -21.00
N PRO A 257 1.01 -1.55 -20.45
CA PRO A 257 1.21 -0.13 -20.76
C PRO A 257 2.64 0.37 -20.49
N GLY A 258 3.33 -0.20 -19.49
CA GLY A 258 4.71 0.12 -19.16
C GLY A 258 5.74 -0.32 -20.18
N GLU A 259 5.45 -1.29 -21.05
CA GLU A 259 6.35 -1.72 -22.13
C GLU A 259 5.78 -1.34 -23.52
N ALA A 260 4.46 -1.31 -23.69
CA ALA A 260 3.78 -1.02 -24.95
C ALA A 260 3.72 0.48 -25.32
N LEU A 261 3.63 1.39 -24.34
CA LEU A 261 3.53 2.82 -24.62
C LEU A 261 4.90 3.43 -24.97
N PRO A 262 4.99 4.26 -26.04
CA PRO A 262 6.16 5.10 -26.30
C PRO A 262 6.50 5.98 -25.08
N GLU A 263 7.78 6.23 -24.83
CA GLU A 263 8.26 6.89 -23.60
C GLU A 263 7.55 8.22 -23.29
N ALA A 264 7.31 9.05 -24.30
CA ALA A 264 6.58 10.32 -24.14
C ALA A 264 5.09 10.14 -23.76
N GLU A 265 4.44 9.07 -24.23
CA GLU A 265 3.05 8.75 -23.89
C GLU A 265 2.95 8.10 -22.51
N ALA A 266 3.87 7.19 -22.18
CA ALA A 266 4.02 6.62 -20.83
C ALA A 266 4.26 7.71 -19.78
N GLN A 267 5.17 8.66 -20.08
CA GLN A 267 5.42 9.82 -19.23
C GLN A 267 4.15 10.67 -19.11
N ARG A 268 3.48 11.03 -20.21
CA ARG A 268 2.31 11.91 -20.14
C ARG A 268 1.13 11.28 -19.38
N LEU A 269 0.95 9.97 -19.49
CA LEU A 269 -0.02 9.23 -18.69
C LEU A 269 0.31 9.30 -17.19
N CYS A 270 1.58 9.08 -16.81
CA CYS A 270 2.03 9.20 -15.43
C CYS A 270 1.85 10.62 -14.88
N GLU A 271 2.27 11.65 -15.62
CA GLU A 271 2.07 13.07 -15.25
C GLU A 271 0.60 13.38 -14.95
N TYR A 272 -0.30 12.89 -15.81
CA TYR A 272 -1.74 13.09 -15.68
C TYR A 272 -2.32 12.37 -14.46
N LEU A 273 -1.93 11.11 -14.20
CA LEU A 273 -2.33 10.38 -12.99
C LEU A 273 -1.78 11.03 -11.71
N MET A 274 -0.53 11.51 -11.74
CA MET A 274 0.11 12.21 -10.63
C MET A 274 -0.56 13.56 -10.34
N ALA A 275 -0.96 14.32 -11.37
CA ALA A 275 -1.74 15.54 -11.20
C ALA A 275 -3.13 15.27 -10.58
N ARG A 276 -3.77 14.13 -10.94
CA ARG A 276 -5.06 13.73 -10.37
C ARG A 276 -4.98 13.24 -8.93
N TRP A 277 -3.95 12.48 -8.56
CA TRP A 277 -3.92 11.80 -7.26
C TRP A 277 -2.83 12.25 -6.29
N GLY A 278 -1.86 13.09 -6.70
CA GLY A 278 -0.73 13.50 -5.88
C GLY A 278 -1.05 14.33 -4.63
N ALA A 279 -2.26 14.90 -4.55
CA ALA A 279 -2.73 15.55 -3.32
C ALA A 279 -3.13 14.53 -2.24
N TYR A 280 -3.59 13.34 -2.62
CA TYR A 280 -3.91 12.27 -1.69
C TYR A 280 -2.63 11.75 -0.99
N GLN A 281 -2.81 10.97 0.06
CA GLN A 281 -1.76 10.29 0.80
C GLN A 281 -1.41 9.00 0.03
N VAL A 282 -0.43 9.13 -0.86
CA VAL A 282 -0.03 8.12 -1.86
C VAL A 282 1.45 7.74 -1.74
N VAL A 283 1.77 6.52 -2.17
CA VAL A 283 3.13 6.06 -2.47
C VAL A 283 3.15 5.47 -3.87
N TRP A 284 4.01 5.98 -4.73
CA TRP A 284 4.02 5.60 -6.15
C TRP A 284 4.87 4.36 -6.40
N LEU A 285 4.34 3.41 -7.17
CA LEU A 285 5.11 2.37 -7.83
C LEU A 285 5.18 2.73 -9.32
N LEU A 286 6.34 3.19 -9.80
CA LEU A 286 6.48 3.65 -11.19
C LEU A 286 6.18 2.53 -12.19
N GLY A 287 6.67 1.32 -11.90
CA GLY A 287 6.39 0.11 -12.67
C GLY A 287 5.85 -1.02 -11.79
N GLY A 288 5.14 -1.98 -12.39
CA GLY A 288 4.65 -3.20 -11.71
C GLY A 288 4.98 -4.50 -12.45
N ASP A 289 5.34 -5.54 -11.69
CA ASP A 289 5.75 -6.88 -12.12
C ASP A 289 6.77 -6.90 -13.28
N GLY A 290 7.60 -5.85 -13.35
CA GLY A 290 8.45 -5.58 -14.51
C GLY A 290 9.85 -6.18 -14.39
N ALA A 291 10.38 -6.68 -15.50
CA ALA A 291 11.80 -7.05 -15.58
C ALA A 291 12.74 -5.84 -15.80
N TYR A 292 12.16 -4.73 -16.28
CA TYR A 292 12.82 -3.46 -16.59
C TYR A 292 14.07 -3.63 -17.44
N ARG A 293 13.96 -4.36 -18.57
CA ARG A 293 15.11 -4.73 -19.41
C ARG A 293 15.76 -3.49 -20.03
N ASP A 294 14.97 -2.59 -20.61
CA ASP A 294 15.42 -1.24 -21.00
C ASP A 294 15.60 -0.36 -19.75
N THR A 295 16.75 -0.52 -19.12
CA THR A 295 17.07 0.11 -17.83
C THR A 295 17.06 1.64 -17.94
N GLU A 296 17.61 2.18 -19.03
CA GLU A 296 17.75 3.64 -19.18
C GLU A 296 16.41 4.32 -19.51
N ARG A 297 15.46 3.66 -20.21
CA ARG A 297 14.08 4.17 -20.33
C ARG A 297 13.42 4.33 -18.97
N TRP A 298 13.48 3.31 -18.11
CA TRP A 298 12.88 3.37 -16.78
C TRP A 298 13.56 4.42 -15.87
N LYS A 299 14.89 4.60 -15.98
CA LYS A 299 15.60 5.69 -15.30
C LYS A 299 15.22 7.08 -15.81
N ARG A 300 15.14 7.29 -17.13
CA ARG A 300 14.69 8.57 -17.73
C ARG A 300 13.28 8.92 -17.28
N LEU A 301 12.34 7.97 -17.38
CA LEU A 301 10.96 8.15 -16.88
C LEU A 301 10.95 8.58 -15.41
N GLY A 302 11.67 7.87 -14.53
CA GLY A 302 11.74 8.24 -13.12
C GLY A 302 12.33 9.63 -12.87
N ARG A 303 13.42 10.01 -13.56
CA ARG A 303 14.03 11.35 -13.46
C ARG A 303 13.09 12.45 -13.95
N ASN A 304 12.41 12.24 -15.08
CA ASN A 304 11.49 13.21 -15.67
C ASN A 304 10.23 13.41 -14.79
N LEU A 305 9.73 12.34 -14.17
CA LEU A 305 8.52 12.38 -13.33
C LEU A 305 8.77 12.87 -11.91
N PHE A 306 9.92 12.54 -11.32
CA PHE A 306 10.13 12.63 -9.85
C PHE A 306 11.35 13.45 -9.41
N VAL A 307 12.17 13.95 -10.35
CA VAL A 307 13.36 14.80 -10.07
C VAL A 307 13.24 16.17 -10.73
N GLN A 308 12.81 16.20 -12.01
CA GLN A 308 12.60 17.45 -12.76
C GLN A 308 11.30 18.17 -12.40
N ARG A 309 10.50 17.60 -11.50
CA ARG A 309 9.18 18.10 -11.07
C ARG A 309 9.12 18.10 -9.53
N PRO A 310 8.39 19.05 -8.91
CA PRO A 310 8.18 19.04 -7.47
C PRO A 310 7.54 17.73 -6.99
N ARG A 311 8.13 17.11 -5.96
CA ARG A 311 7.68 15.84 -5.38
C ARG A 311 7.66 15.89 -3.87
N ASP A 312 6.55 15.44 -3.29
CA ASP A 312 6.26 15.38 -1.85
C ASP A 312 5.64 14.03 -1.43
N ARG A 313 5.82 12.99 -2.24
CA ARG A 313 5.29 11.62 -2.06
C ARG A 313 6.35 10.59 -2.46
N LEU A 314 6.44 9.50 -1.71
CA LEU A 314 7.44 8.44 -1.92
C LEU A 314 7.24 7.68 -3.24
N VAL A 315 8.33 7.11 -3.78
CA VAL A 315 8.40 6.39 -5.06
C VAL A 315 9.31 5.15 -4.94
N SER A 316 8.90 4.06 -5.57
CA SER A 316 9.70 2.85 -5.82
C SER A 316 9.34 2.23 -7.18
N LEU A 317 9.98 1.12 -7.51
CA LEU A 317 9.55 0.14 -8.50
C LEU A 317 8.99 -1.10 -7.78
N HIS A 318 8.19 -1.89 -8.51
CA HIS A 318 7.75 -3.22 -8.11
C HIS A 318 8.22 -4.23 -9.18
N PRO A 319 9.39 -4.87 -9.00
CA PRO A 319 9.94 -5.78 -9.99
C PRO A 319 9.17 -7.10 -10.10
N SER A 320 9.46 -7.85 -11.16
CA SER A 320 8.96 -9.21 -11.37
C SER A 320 9.50 -10.21 -10.33
N GLY A 321 8.86 -11.37 -10.21
CA GLY A 321 9.23 -12.44 -9.28
C GLY A 321 10.71 -12.80 -9.25
N GLN A 322 11.27 -12.84 -8.04
CA GLN A 322 12.69 -13.09 -7.75
C GLN A 322 13.72 -12.17 -8.44
N ASN A 323 13.28 -11.09 -9.10
CA ASN A 323 14.16 -10.23 -9.88
C ASN A 323 14.69 -9.06 -9.04
N TRP A 324 15.95 -9.15 -8.64
CA TRP A 324 16.60 -8.08 -7.88
C TRP A 324 17.12 -6.97 -8.80
N VAL A 325 16.24 -6.05 -9.18
CA VAL A 325 16.57 -4.97 -10.12
C VAL A 325 17.47 -3.88 -9.52
N TRP A 326 17.61 -3.85 -8.19
CA TRP A 326 18.20 -2.74 -7.46
C TRP A 326 19.68 -2.49 -7.72
N ASP A 327 20.42 -3.50 -8.19
CA ASP A 327 21.80 -3.34 -8.64
C ASP A 327 21.93 -2.35 -9.82
N ARG A 328 20.83 -2.07 -10.53
CA ARG A 328 20.73 -1.12 -11.65
C ARG A 328 20.05 0.21 -11.32
N PHE A 329 19.26 0.25 -10.24
CA PHE A 329 18.32 1.36 -9.94
C PHE A 329 18.49 1.99 -8.56
N ARG A 330 19.18 1.36 -7.59
CA ARG A 330 19.19 1.82 -6.19
C ARG A 330 19.73 3.23 -5.98
N ASP A 331 20.65 3.67 -6.83
CA ASP A 331 21.30 4.98 -6.75
C ASP A 331 20.57 6.07 -7.57
N GLU A 332 19.44 5.73 -8.20
CA GLU A 332 18.57 6.71 -8.82
C GLU A 332 17.98 7.67 -7.76
N PRO A 333 18.04 9.00 -7.97
CA PRO A 333 17.59 9.98 -6.98
C PRO A 333 16.08 10.02 -6.76
N TRP A 334 15.30 9.30 -7.57
CA TRP A 334 13.85 9.13 -7.42
C TRP A 334 13.43 7.86 -6.68
N VAL A 335 14.35 6.94 -6.37
CA VAL A 335 14.05 5.69 -5.63
C VAL A 335 14.21 5.94 -4.13
N ASP A 336 13.12 5.85 -3.35
CA ASP A 336 13.20 6.04 -1.90
C ASP A 336 13.42 4.73 -1.13
N PHE A 337 12.81 3.63 -1.60
CA PHE A 337 12.86 2.31 -0.99
C PHE A 337 13.00 1.21 -2.04
N LEU A 338 13.34 0.00 -1.60
CA LEU A 338 13.62 -1.17 -2.44
C LEU A 338 12.50 -2.20 -2.30
N GLY A 339 11.51 -2.15 -3.20
CA GLY A 339 10.44 -3.15 -3.30
C GLY A 339 10.91 -4.45 -3.96
N TYR A 340 10.37 -5.61 -3.56
CA TYR A 340 10.61 -6.88 -4.24
C TYR A 340 9.39 -7.82 -4.23
N GLN A 341 9.32 -8.74 -5.20
CA GLN A 341 8.36 -9.84 -5.27
C GLN A 341 9.05 -11.16 -4.93
N SER A 342 8.56 -11.89 -3.92
CA SER A 342 9.04 -13.25 -3.60
C SER A 342 8.06 -14.36 -3.98
N GLY A 343 6.82 -14.02 -4.34
CA GLY A 343 5.83 -14.97 -4.84
C GLY A 343 6.15 -15.50 -6.25
N HIS A 344 5.48 -16.53 -6.76
CA HIS A 344 4.53 -17.45 -6.11
C HIS A 344 5.07 -18.89 -6.09
N GLY A 345 6.40 -19.03 -6.04
CA GLY A 345 7.07 -20.32 -5.99
C GLY A 345 7.39 -20.81 -4.58
N ASP A 346 7.36 -22.12 -4.42
CA ASP A 346 7.46 -22.88 -3.17
C ASP A 346 8.67 -23.83 -3.10
N ASN A 347 9.44 -23.96 -4.18
CA ASN A 347 10.62 -24.83 -4.20
C ASN A 347 11.78 -24.25 -3.36
N GLU A 348 12.78 -25.07 -3.10
CA GLU A 348 13.92 -24.71 -2.25
C GLU A 348 14.63 -23.43 -2.72
N ALA A 349 14.80 -23.24 -4.04
CA ALA A 349 15.41 -22.05 -4.61
C ALA A 349 14.60 -20.77 -4.33
N HIS A 350 13.27 -20.82 -4.39
CA HIS A 350 12.42 -19.68 -4.03
C HIS A 350 12.52 -19.32 -2.56
N LEU A 351 12.45 -20.31 -1.67
CA LEU A 351 12.57 -20.09 -0.23
C LEU A 351 13.96 -19.51 0.11
N ARG A 352 15.04 -20.11 -0.41
CA ARG A 352 16.42 -19.62 -0.20
C ARG A 352 16.64 -18.22 -0.78
N TRP A 353 16.03 -17.86 -1.90
CA TRP A 353 16.18 -16.51 -2.45
C TRP A 353 15.67 -15.43 -1.48
N LEU A 354 14.55 -15.66 -0.79
CA LEU A 354 14.02 -14.73 0.21
C LEU A 354 14.95 -14.64 1.44
N VAL A 355 15.36 -15.76 2.03
CA VAL A 355 16.08 -15.77 3.32
C VAL A 355 17.62 -15.72 3.22
N GLN A 356 18.19 -16.00 2.05
CA GLN A 356 19.64 -16.05 1.81
C GLN A 356 20.08 -15.25 0.57
N GLY A 357 19.15 -14.79 -0.27
CA GLY A 357 19.43 -14.02 -1.48
C GLY A 357 19.50 -12.50 -1.24
N PRO A 358 19.28 -11.69 -2.28
CA PRO A 358 19.44 -10.24 -2.20
C PRO A 358 18.60 -9.53 -1.11
N PRO A 359 17.31 -9.88 -0.84
CA PRO A 359 16.56 -9.25 0.25
C PRO A 359 17.25 -9.36 1.63
N ALA A 360 17.85 -10.52 1.92
CA ALA A 360 18.54 -10.80 3.18
C ALA A 360 19.96 -10.19 3.30
N ARG A 361 20.53 -9.70 2.19
CA ARG A 361 21.91 -9.18 2.12
C ARG A 361 21.97 -7.68 1.88
N SER A 362 21.06 -7.15 1.07
CA SER A 362 21.21 -5.83 0.47
C SER A 362 21.04 -4.66 1.43
N TRP A 363 20.43 -4.87 2.59
CA TRP A 363 20.30 -3.86 3.64
C TRP A 363 21.65 -3.39 4.22
N LYS A 364 22.73 -4.16 4.00
CA LYS A 364 24.08 -3.81 4.44
C LYS A 364 24.75 -2.75 3.55
N HIS A 365 24.23 -2.50 2.35
CA HIS A 365 24.79 -1.49 1.45
C HIS A 365 24.51 -0.07 1.95
N GLN A 366 25.46 0.83 1.70
CA GLN A 366 25.33 2.26 1.96
C GLN A 366 24.98 3.02 0.67
N PRO A 367 24.25 4.15 0.73
CA PRO A 367 23.40 4.53 1.86
C PRO A 367 22.26 3.51 2.05
N PRO A 368 21.75 3.33 3.29
CA PRO A 368 20.65 2.43 3.57
C PRO A 368 19.36 2.94 2.91
N LYS A 369 18.54 2.00 2.42
CA LYS A 369 17.16 2.26 1.97
C LYS A 369 16.24 1.20 2.58
N PRO A 370 14.97 1.52 2.90
CA PRO A 370 14.02 0.53 3.39
C PRO A 370 13.83 -0.57 2.35
N ILE A 371 13.66 -1.81 2.79
CA ILE A 371 13.43 -2.96 1.90
C ILE A 371 12.07 -3.56 2.25
N LEU A 372 11.21 -3.75 1.24
CA LEU A 372 9.82 -4.20 1.41
C LEU A 372 9.49 -5.34 0.45
N ASN A 373 8.90 -6.42 0.97
CA ASN A 373 8.27 -7.43 0.13
C ASN A 373 6.89 -6.92 -0.29
N LEU A 374 6.77 -6.49 -1.55
CA LEU A 374 5.56 -5.91 -2.12
C LEU A 374 4.59 -6.97 -2.67
N GLU A 375 5.08 -8.18 -2.93
CA GLU A 375 4.28 -9.31 -3.40
C GLU A 375 4.96 -10.64 -2.99
N PRO A 376 4.74 -11.10 -1.74
CA PRO A 376 4.92 -12.51 -1.41
C PRO A 376 3.84 -13.35 -2.10
N HIS A 377 3.91 -14.67 -1.96
CA HIS A 377 2.86 -15.53 -2.47
C HIS A 377 1.50 -15.21 -1.80
N TYR A 378 0.42 -15.28 -2.59
CA TYR A 378 -0.94 -15.02 -2.12
C TYR A 378 -1.59 -16.23 -1.48
N GLU A 379 -2.37 -16.00 -0.41
CA GLU A 379 -3.20 -17.04 0.18
C GLU A 379 -4.21 -17.57 -0.85
N THR A 380 -4.43 -18.89 -0.82
CA THR A 380 -5.19 -19.70 -1.79
C THR A 380 -4.66 -19.73 -3.24
N HIS A 381 -3.57 -19.03 -3.57
CA HIS A 381 -2.98 -19.11 -4.91
C HIS A 381 -2.23 -20.45 -5.08
N PRO A 382 -2.40 -21.18 -6.19
CA PRO A 382 -1.60 -22.38 -6.46
C PRO A 382 -0.11 -22.07 -6.61
N ALA A 383 0.75 -22.76 -5.87
CA ALA A 383 2.20 -22.57 -5.95
C ALA A 383 2.76 -23.01 -7.32
N TYR A 384 3.77 -22.31 -7.84
CA TYR A 384 4.29 -22.57 -9.19
C TYR A 384 4.76 -24.01 -9.43
N HIS A 385 5.34 -24.68 -8.42
CA HIS A 385 5.94 -26.02 -8.59
C HIS A 385 5.01 -27.12 -8.09
N SER A 386 4.61 -27.11 -6.81
CA SER A 386 3.74 -28.17 -6.26
C SER A 386 2.29 -28.09 -6.72
N ARG A 387 1.85 -26.94 -7.28
CA ARG A 387 0.46 -26.63 -7.65
C ARG A 387 -0.53 -26.68 -6.47
N LYS A 388 -0.07 -26.82 -5.23
CA LYS A 388 -0.90 -26.74 -4.03
C LYS A 388 -1.23 -25.29 -3.70
N PRO A 389 -2.44 -24.97 -3.23
CA PRO A 389 -2.76 -23.63 -2.73
C PRO A 389 -1.89 -23.24 -1.54
N PHE A 390 -1.46 -21.98 -1.45
CA PHE A 390 -0.80 -21.46 -0.25
C PHE A 390 -1.80 -21.26 0.88
N GLU A 391 -1.65 -22.05 1.94
CA GLU A 391 -2.35 -21.87 3.22
C GLU A 391 -1.77 -20.73 4.08
N ALA A 392 -2.51 -20.30 5.10
CA ALA A 392 -2.13 -19.26 6.06
C ALA A 392 -0.73 -19.44 6.70
N TYR A 393 -0.30 -20.67 6.97
CA TYR A 393 1.08 -20.97 7.38
C TYR A 393 2.13 -20.38 6.43
N HIS A 394 1.93 -20.52 5.13
CA HIS A 394 2.86 -20.00 4.13
C HIS A 394 2.89 -18.47 4.18
N VAL A 395 1.73 -17.82 4.36
CA VAL A 395 1.62 -16.36 4.52
C VAL A 395 2.41 -15.89 5.74
N ARG A 396 2.19 -16.50 6.91
CA ARG A 396 2.95 -16.21 8.14
C ARG A 396 4.45 -16.36 7.88
N ARG A 397 4.87 -17.46 7.26
CA ARG A 397 6.28 -17.73 6.96
C ARG A 397 6.93 -16.65 6.10
N ALA A 398 6.31 -16.27 4.98
CA ALA A 398 6.85 -15.20 4.14
C ALA A 398 6.84 -13.84 4.86
N ALA A 399 5.83 -13.55 5.67
CA ALA A 399 5.73 -12.29 6.41
C ALA A 399 6.81 -12.15 7.49
N TYR A 400 6.94 -13.13 8.39
CA TYR A 400 7.99 -13.12 9.41
C TYR A 400 9.39 -13.14 8.80
N TRP A 401 9.63 -13.94 7.75
CA TRP A 401 10.91 -13.92 7.05
C TRP A 401 11.22 -12.55 6.47
N SER A 402 10.30 -11.92 5.75
CA SER A 402 10.50 -10.60 5.14
C SER A 402 10.82 -9.50 6.16
N LEU A 403 10.27 -9.60 7.37
CA LEU A 403 10.49 -8.62 8.46
C LEU A 403 11.76 -8.85 9.28
N LEU A 404 12.38 -10.03 9.19
CA LEU A 404 13.51 -10.43 10.05
C LEU A 404 14.83 -10.66 9.28
N VAL A 405 14.80 -10.77 7.94
CA VAL A 405 16.02 -10.90 7.10
C VAL A 405 16.66 -9.56 6.71
N THR A 406 15.91 -8.47 6.88
CA THR A 406 16.30 -7.07 6.66
C THR A 406 15.81 -6.25 7.87
N PRO A 407 16.36 -5.06 8.18
CA PRO A 407 15.69 -4.11 9.07
C PRO A 407 14.23 -3.95 8.66
N PRO A 408 13.26 -4.16 9.57
CA PRO A 408 11.85 -4.18 9.21
C PRO A 408 11.37 -2.79 8.80
N ALA A 409 10.67 -2.72 7.68
CA ALA A 409 9.84 -1.59 7.26
C ALA A 409 8.36 -1.98 7.10
N GLY A 410 8.08 -3.27 6.92
CA GLY A 410 6.75 -3.83 6.72
C GLY A 410 6.70 -4.95 5.67
N VAL A 411 5.51 -5.36 5.27
CA VAL A 411 5.24 -6.42 4.29
C VAL A 411 3.87 -6.22 3.64
N THR A 412 3.73 -6.60 2.37
CA THR A 412 2.43 -6.68 1.68
C THR A 412 1.87 -8.10 1.76
N TYR A 413 0.55 -8.20 1.83
CA TYR A 413 -0.24 -9.43 1.71
C TYR A 413 -1.04 -9.42 0.41
N GLY A 414 -1.48 -10.60 -0.03
CA GLY A 414 -2.56 -10.68 -1.01
C GLY A 414 -3.24 -12.04 -0.97
N HIS A 415 -4.42 -12.08 -1.58
CA HIS A 415 -5.30 -13.25 -1.62
C HIS A 415 -5.76 -13.51 -3.05
N ASN A 416 -5.82 -14.78 -3.47
CA ASN A 416 -6.13 -15.14 -4.86
C ASN A 416 -7.50 -14.60 -5.33
N ALA A 417 -8.48 -14.47 -4.43
CA ALA A 417 -9.79 -13.86 -4.72
C ALA A 417 -9.81 -12.32 -4.76
N ILE A 418 -8.86 -11.62 -4.12
CA ILE A 418 -8.88 -10.15 -3.98
C ILE A 418 -8.18 -9.46 -5.15
N TRP A 419 -6.98 -9.91 -5.52
CA TRP A 419 -6.20 -9.26 -6.57
C TRP A 419 -6.91 -9.14 -7.94
N PRO A 420 -7.70 -10.14 -8.43
CA PRO A 420 -8.33 -10.06 -9.75
C PRO A 420 -9.68 -9.34 -9.74
N TRP A 421 -10.23 -9.11 -8.54
CA TRP A 421 -11.54 -8.53 -8.26
C TRP A 421 -12.66 -9.12 -9.13
N LEU A 422 -13.12 -10.33 -8.77
CA LEU A 422 -14.22 -11.02 -9.44
C LEU A 422 -15.50 -10.93 -8.59
N ASP A 423 -16.62 -10.51 -9.19
CA ASP A 423 -17.91 -10.40 -8.48
C ASP A 423 -18.60 -11.76 -8.28
N ARG A 424 -18.19 -12.76 -9.07
CA ARG A 424 -18.64 -14.16 -9.00
C ARG A 424 -17.44 -15.08 -9.28
N PRO A 425 -17.47 -16.36 -8.84
CA PRO A 425 -16.44 -17.32 -9.19
C PRO A 425 -16.18 -17.40 -10.69
N GLY A 426 -14.91 -17.54 -11.07
CA GLY A 426 -14.51 -17.55 -12.48
C GLY A 426 -12.99 -17.53 -12.68
N ARG A 427 -12.55 -17.40 -13.93
CA ARG A 427 -11.12 -17.33 -14.26
C ARG A 427 -10.65 -15.88 -14.26
N ALA A 428 -9.48 -15.61 -13.68
CA ALA A 428 -8.86 -14.29 -13.81
C ALA A 428 -8.21 -14.12 -15.20
N GLU A 429 -8.41 -12.94 -15.78
CA GLU A 429 -7.91 -12.58 -17.11
C GLU A 429 -6.38 -12.66 -17.17
N GLY A 430 -5.83 -13.26 -18.23
CA GLY A 430 -4.39 -13.45 -18.41
C GLY A 430 -3.74 -14.35 -17.35
N HIS A 431 -4.54 -15.02 -16.53
CA HIS A 431 -4.10 -15.94 -15.47
C HIS A 431 -4.94 -17.22 -15.53
N GLU A 432 -5.36 -17.62 -16.73
CA GLU A 432 -6.30 -18.72 -16.97
C GLU A 432 -5.78 -20.06 -16.40
N GLY A 433 -4.47 -20.22 -16.30
CA GLY A 433 -3.79 -21.38 -15.70
C GLY A 433 -3.94 -21.53 -14.18
N LEU A 434 -4.53 -20.55 -13.48
CA LEU A 434 -4.89 -20.65 -12.06
C LEU A 434 -6.18 -21.45 -11.81
N GLY A 435 -6.96 -21.72 -12.87
CA GLY A 435 -8.26 -22.38 -12.75
C GLY A 435 -9.38 -21.42 -12.36
N GLU A 436 -10.34 -21.92 -11.59
CA GLU A 436 -11.45 -21.13 -11.05
C GLU A 436 -11.04 -20.49 -9.72
N ILE A 437 -11.31 -19.19 -9.60
CA ILE A 437 -11.00 -18.35 -8.43
C ILE A 437 -12.34 -17.89 -7.82
N PRO A 438 -12.50 -17.93 -6.48
CA PRO A 438 -13.68 -17.40 -5.81
C PRO A 438 -13.93 -15.91 -6.05
N ALA A 439 -15.16 -15.47 -5.82
CA ALA A 439 -15.50 -14.04 -5.79
C ALA A 439 -14.72 -13.31 -4.68
N TRP A 440 -14.46 -12.02 -4.87
CA TRP A 440 -13.66 -11.18 -3.97
C TRP A 440 -14.07 -11.23 -2.48
N PRO A 441 -15.36 -11.36 -2.08
CA PRO A 441 -15.72 -11.41 -0.66
C PRO A 441 -15.13 -12.61 0.09
N ALA A 442 -14.80 -13.71 -0.63
CA ALA A 442 -14.19 -14.89 -0.02
C ALA A 442 -12.76 -14.64 0.49
N GLY A 443 -12.09 -13.57 0.02
CA GLY A 443 -10.78 -13.14 0.52
C GLY A 443 -10.84 -12.02 1.57
N LEU A 444 -12.01 -11.70 2.11
CA LEU A 444 -12.14 -10.68 3.16
C LEU A 444 -11.68 -11.18 4.53
N GLU A 445 -12.07 -12.39 4.91
CA GLU A 445 -11.87 -12.93 6.26
C GLU A 445 -11.27 -14.34 6.16
N THR A 446 -9.95 -14.43 6.34
CA THR A 446 -9.16 -15.67 6.25
C THR A 446 -8.31 -15.88 7.50
N GLU A 447 -7.76 -17.08 7.67
CA GLU A 447 -6.77 -17.35 8.72
C GLU A 447 -5.51 -16.49 8.49
N GLY A 448 -4.98 -16.41 7.26
CA GLY A 448 -3.80 -15.61 6.94
C GLY A 448 -3.94 -14.14 7.35
N ILE A 449 -5.09 -13.51 7.04
CA ILE A 449 -5.40 -12.14 7.47
C ILE A 449 -5.45 -12.02 8.99
N SER A 450 -6.10 -12.98 9.65
CA SER A 450 -6.19 -13.02 11.12
C SER A 450 -4.81 -13.14 11.77
N ASN A 451 -3.90 -13.90 11.17
CA ASN A 451 -2.52 -14.01 11.65
C ASN A 451 -1.69 -12.74 11.37
N LEU A 452 -1.93 -12.03 10.27
CA LEU A 452 -1.22 -10.78 9.99
C LEU A 452 -1.64 -9.65 10.96
N ARG A 453 -2.87 -9.68 11.49
CA ARG A 453 -3.27 -8.84 12.62
C ARG A 453 -2.43 -9.11 13.86
N LEU A 454 -2.27 -10.39 14.21
CA LEU A 454 -1.45 -10.84 15.34
C LEU A 454 0.02 -10.48 15.15
N LEU A 455 0.55 -10.62 13.94
CA LEU A 455 1.90 -10.19 13.57
C LEU A 455 2.08 -8.68 13.74
N ARG A 456 1.14 -7.85 13.24
CA ARG A 456 1.22 -6.39 13.42
C ARG A 456 1.16 -6.03 14.90
N GLN A 457 0.29 -6.67 15.68
CA GLN A 457 0.20 -6.48 17.13
C GLN A 457 1.50 -6.86 17.85
N PHE A 458 2.10 -8.01 17.48
CA PHE A 458 3.37 -8.47 18.01
C PHE A 458 4.48 -7.45 17.78
N PHE A 459 4.73 -7.04 16.53
CA PHE A 459 5.78 -6.06 16.22
C PHE A 459 5.50 -4.69 16.83
N SER A 460 4.22 -4.27 16.90
CA SER A 460 3.83 -3.00 17.53
C SER A 460 3.96 -2.99 19.07
N SER A 461 4.14 -4.16 19.71
CA SER A 461 4.36 -4.28 21.15
C SER A 461 5.79 -3.97 21.60
N GLY A 462 6.69 -3.63 20.67
CA GLY A 462 8.08 -3.28 20.94
C GLY A 462 8.64 -2.29 19.92
N PRO A 463 9.91 -1.84 20.09
CA PRO A 463 10.53 -0.85 19.21
C PRO A 463 11.00 -1.47 17.88
N TRP A 464 10.07 -1.97 17.05
CA TRP A 464 10.39 -2.68 15.81
C TRP A 464 11.35 -1.94 14.86
N PRO A 465 11.33 -0.58 14.72
CA PRO A 465 12.26 0.10 13.81
C PRO A 465 13.74 -0.03 14.23
N LYS A 466 14.00 -0.43 15.48
CA LYS A 466 15.35 -0.72 15.99
C LYS A 466 15.83 -2.14 15.69
N LEU A 467 14.96 -3.09 15.35
CA LEU A 467 15.38 -4.48 15.07
C LEU A 467 16.34 -4.52 13.88
N ARG A 468 17.38 -5.35 13.98
CA ARG A 468 18.36 -5.62 12.92
C ARG A 468 18.53 -7.14 12.80
N PRO A 469 18.67 -7.70 11.58
CA PRO A 469 18.94 -9.12 11.40
C PRO A 469 20.22 -9.52 12.13
N ALA A 470 20.13 -10.55 12.97
CA ALA A 470 21.15 -10.94 13.94
C ALA A 470 21.41 -12.46 13.89
N GLN A 471 21.48 -13.00 12.67
CA GLN A 471 21.64 -14.44 12.40
C GLN A 471 22.92 -15.03 13.03
N GLU A 472 23.95 -14.21 13.24
CA GLU A 472 25.21 -14.58 13.91
C GLU A 472 25.07 -14.92 15.40
N LEU A 473 23.90 -14.68 16.00
CA LEU A 473 23.57 -15.10 17.36
C LEU A 473 23.04 -16.54 17.43
N LEU A 474 22.63 -17.14 16.30
CA LEU A 474 22.31 -18.56 16.18
C LEU A 474 23.59 -19.39 16.11
N LEU A 475 23.69 -20.42 16.95
CA LEU A 475 24.77 -21.41 16.91
C LEU A 475 24.59 -22.42 15.76
N GLU A 476 23.36 -22.59 15.27
CA GLU A 476 23.02 -23.53 14.21
C GLU A 476 21.83 -23.01 13.39
N GLN A 477 21.87 -23.24 12.07
CA GLN A 477 20.77 -22.96 11.15
C GLN A 477 20.24 -24.28 10.58
N PRO A 478 19.09 -24.80 11.05
CA PRO A 478 18.59 -26.12 10.65
C PRO A 478 18.18 -26.22 9.18
N SER A 479 18.15 -25.11 8.44
CA SER A 479 17.77 -25.06 7.03
C SER A 479 18.80 -25.64 6.04
N ARG A 480 19.86 -26.31 6.51
CA ARG A 480 20.91 -26.84 5.61
C ARG A 480 20.32 -27.80 4.57
N ASN A 481 19.43 -28.70 5.02
CA ASN A 481 18.81 -29.74 4.19
C ASN A 481 17.31 -29.50 3.89
N ASP A 482 16.69 -28.49 4.52
CA ASP A 482 15.27 -28.14 4.33
C ASP A 482 15.10 -26.62 4.47
N ALA A 483 14.97 -25.91 3.35
CA ALA A 483 14.78 -24.45 3.38
C ALA A 483 13.49 -24.01 4.09
N THR A 484 12.49 -24.88 4.27
CA THR A 484 11.28 -24.55 5.04
C THR A 484 11.54 -24.39 6.53
N ARG A 485 12.68 -24.86 7.04
CA ARG A 485 13.12 -24.76 8.45
C ARG A 485 13.94 -23.51 8.77
N PHE A 486 14.11 -22.56 7.85
CA PHE A 486 14.97 -21.39 8.09
C PHE A 486 14.49 -20.53 9.26
N ILE A 487 15.29 -20.52 10.34
CA ILE A 487 15.06 -19.67 11.51
C ILE A 487 15.57 -18.27 11.17
N THR A 488 14.70 -17.26 11.22
CA THR A 488 15.07 -15.85 11.12
C THR A 488 15.08 -15.20 12.48
N LEU A 489 16.18 -14.52 12.83
CA LEU A 489 16.44 -13.86 14.09
C LEU A 489 16.81 -12.41 13.84
N ALA A 490 16.14 -11.50 14.55
CA ALA A 490 16.53 -10.10 14.64
C ALA A 490 16.63 -9.67 16.10
N ALA A 491 17.48 -8.67 16.37
CA ALA A 491 17.67 -8.09 17.70
C ALA A 491 17.76 -6.57 17.63
N THR A 492 17.44 -5.87 18.73
CA THR A 492 17.86 -4.48 18.90
C THR A 492 19.39 -4.41 19.09
N PRO A 493 20.06 -3.30 18.72
CA PRO A 493 21.52 -3.18 18.89
C PRO A 493 21.96 -3.38 20.34
N GLU A 494 21.12 -2.96 21.30
CA GLU A 494 21.35 -3.10 22.73
C GLU A 494 20.94 -4.48 23.30
N ARG A 495 20.47 -5.42 22.46
CA ARG A 495 19.95 -6.75 22.82
C ARG A 495 18.81 -6.75 23.86
N THR A 496 18.14 -5.62 24.02
CA THR A 496 16.95 -5.43 24.86
C THR A 496 15.69 -6.13 24.31
N TRP A 497 15.68 -6.47 23.02
CA TRP A 497 14.64 -7.28 22.39
C TRP A 497 15.26 -8.16 21.30
N LEU A 498 14.98 -9.48 21.35
CA LEU A 498 15.29 -10.45 20.31
C LEU A 498 14.01 -11.16 19.87
N VAL A 499 13.89 -11.38 18.56
CA VAL A 499 12.75 -12.04 17.91
C VAL A 499 13.27 -13.13 16.98
N ALA A 500 13.04 -14.39 17.32
CA ALA A 500 13.34 -15.53 16.44
C ALA A 500 12.04 -16.16 15.92
N TYR A 501 11.89 -16.34 14.61
CA TYR A 501 10.77 -17.08 14.03
C TYR A 501 11.22 -18.48 13.59
N LEU A 502 10.58 -19.50 14.14
CA LEU A 502 10.80 -20.91 13.84
C LEU A 502 9.61 -21.41 13.00
N PRO A 503 9.73 -21.55 11.67
CA PRO A 503 8.61 -21.92 10.81
C PRO A 503 8.11 -23.37 10.97
N ARG A 504 8.87 -24.24 11.65
CA ARG A 504 8.62 -25.69 11.75
C ARG A 504 9.02 -26.24 13.13
N GLY A 505 8.82 -25.41 14.16
CA GLY A 505 9.15 -25.73 15.54
C GLY A 505 10.60 -26.18 15.72
N GLY A 506 10.79 -27.22 16.52
CA GLY A 506 12.10 -27.77 16.83
C GLY A 506 12.90 -26.89 17.77
N THR A 507 14.22 -26.85 17.60
CA THR A 507 15.14 -26.24 18.57
C THR A 507 15.82 -24.99 18.00
N CYS A 508 15.73 -23.88 18.73
CA CYS A 508 16.55 -22.69 18.51
C CYS A 508 17.74 -22.71 19.48
N ARG A 509 18.96 -22.61 18.94
CA ARG A 509 20.21 -22.65 19.71
C ARG A 509 20.87 -21.27 19.60
N LEU A 510 20.80 -20.48 20.67
CA LEU A 510 21.39 -19.14 20.73
C LEU A 510 22.70 -19.17 21.51
N ARG A 511 23.63 -18.26 21.20
CA ARG A 511 24.80 -18.02 22.05
C ARG A 511 24.35 -17.58 23.45
N ARG A 512 25.00 -18.06 24.51
CA ARG A 512 24.64 -17.71 25.90
C ARG A 512 24.75 -16.21 26.18
N ASP A 513 25.70 -15.52 25.53
CA ASP A 513 25.95 -14.08 25.62
C ASP A 513 25.02 -13.21 24.73
N ALA A 514 24.16 -13.84 23.92
CA ALA A 514 23.13 -13.13 23.16
C ALA A 514 21.93 -12.70 24.02
N LEU A 515 21.68 -13.40 25.14
CA LEU A 515 20.54 -13.14 26.02
C LEU A 515 20.78 -11.90 26.90
N PRO A 516 19.78 -11.01 27.05
CA PRO A 516 19.79 -10.01 28.12
C PRO A 516 19.75 -10.70 29.50
N ASN A 517 20.04 -9.94 30.55
CA ASN A 517 19.97 -10.42 31.93
C ASN A 517 19.69 -9.22 32.87
N PRO A 518 18.57 -9.19 33.60
CA PRO A 518 17.44 -10.13 33.57
C PRO A 518 16.70 -10.19 32.22
N ALA A 519 15.91 -11.25 32.00
CA ALA A 519 15.21 -11.45 30.73
C ALA A 519 13.87 -12.19 30.86
N SER A 520 12.83 -11.60 30.28
CA SER A 520 11.54 -12.25 30.03
C SER A 520 11.60 -12.99 28.70
N MET A 521 11.29 -14.28 28.71
CA MET A 521 11.42 -15.19 27.56
C MET A 521 10.08 -15.91 27.30
N GLN A 522 9.52 -15.72 26.11
CA GLN A 522 8.19 -16.22 25.76
C GLN A 522 8.16 -16.87 24.38
N TRP A 523 7.41 -17.96 24.26
CA TRP A 523 6.89 -18.46 22.99
C TRP A 523 5.58 -17.73 22.67
N PHE A 524 5.50 -17.09 21.52
CA PHE A 524 4.28 -16.50 20.96
C PHE A 524 3.78 -17.37 19.82
N ASP A 525 2.51 -17.78 19.89
CA ASP A 525 1.83 -18.51 18.83
C ASP A 525 1.37 -17.53 17.74
N PRO A 526 1.95 -17.55 16.53
CA PRO A 526 1.61 -16.61 15.47
C PRO A 526 0.24 -16.89 14.82
N ARG A 527 -0.45 -17.97 15.20
CA ARG A 527 -1.80 -18.34 14.73
C ARG A 527 -2.89 -17.81 15.65
N THR A 528 -2.69 -17.97 16.97
CA THR A 528 -3.70 -17.71 18.01
C THR A 528 -3.43 -16.43 18.80
N GLY A 529 -2.18 -15.99 18.87
CA GLY A 529 -1.73 -14.87 19.70
C GLY A 529 -1.41 -15.27 21.15
N GLU A 530 -1.54 -16.54 21.49
CA GLU A 530 -1.24 -17.07 22.83
C GLU A 530 0.26 -16.95 23.15
N LYS A 531 0.55 -16.81 24.45
CA LYS A 531 1.91 -16.67 24.99
C LYS A 531 2.16 -17.74 26.04
N GLN A 532 3.31 -18.41 25.93
CA GLN A 532 3.77 -19.43 26.87
C GLN A 532 5.19 -19.08 27.33
N VAL A 533 5.57 -19.43 28.56
CA VAL A 533 6.92 -19.15 29.07
C VAL A 533 7.94 -20.03 28.34
N ALA A 534 8.95 -19.42 27.72
CA ALA A 534 10.05 -20.14 27.09
C ALA A 534 11.16 -20.37 28.13
N ARG A 535 11.40 -21.63 28.50
CA ARG A 535 12.44 -22.03 29.45
C ARG A 535 13.63 -22.63 28.69
N PRO A 536 14.77 -21.95 28.57
CA PRO A 536 15.93 -22.52 27.91
C PRO A 536 16.66 -23.54 28.79
N GLU A 537 17.21 -24.57 28.16
CA GLU A 537 18.34 -25.32 28.71
C GLU A 537 19.59 -24.45 28.54
N LEU A 538 20.34 -24.21 29.62
CA LEU A 538 21.49 -23.30 29.64
C LEU A 538 22.79 -24.06 29.90
N ASN A 539 23.84 -23.71 29.18
CA ASN A 539 25.23 -23.98 29.54
C ASN A 539 26.09 -22.72 29.30
N ASP A 540 27.41 -22.83 29.49
CA ASP A 540 28.35 -21.70 29.39
C ASP A 540 28.36 -21.01 28.01
N GLN A 541 28.01 -21.74 26.94
CA GLN A 541 28.11 -21.27 25.55
C GLN A 541 26.75 -21.15 24.84
N GLU A 542 25.75 -21.93 25.25
CA GLU A 542 24.47 -22.10 24.56
C GLU A 542 23.27 -21.82 25.49
N ALA A 543 22.27 -21.15 24.93
CA ALA A 543 20.90 -21.18 25.41
C ALA A 543 20.03 -21.90 24.38
N ARG A 544 19.49 -23.05 24.77
CA ARG A 544 18.71 -23.94 23.92
C ARG A 544 17.23 -23.82 24.23
N PHE A 545 16.45 -23.40 23.25
CA PHE A 545 15.00 -23.24 23.34
C PHE A 545 14.31 -24.30 22.47
N SER A 546 13.51 -25.16 23.08
CA SER A 546 12.65 -26.12 22.36
C SER A 546 11.25 -25.51 22.19
N ALA A 547 10.77 -25.46 20.94
CA ALA A 547 9.43 -25.00 20.61
C ALA A 547 8.35 -25.95 21.19
N PRO A 548 7.14 -25.47 21.51
CA PRO A 548 6.08 -26.30 22.09
C PRO A 548 5.63 -27.48 21.20
N ASP A 549 5.70 -27.34 19.87
CA ASP A 549 5.39 -28.39 18.90
C ASP A 549 6.12 -28.14 17.55
N ASP A 550 5.92 -29.02 16.56
CA ASP A 550 6.51 -28.96 15.21
C ASP A 550 5.90 -27.89 14.26
N ARG A 551 4.96 -27.08 14.75
CA ARG A 551 4.32 -26.01 13.97
C ARG A 551 5.11 -24.70 14.10
N ASP A 552 4.63 -23.60 13.53
CA ASP A 552 5.37 -22.34 13.56
C ASP A 552 5.22 -21.57 14.88
N TRP A 553 6.33 -20.98 15.36
CA TRP A 553 6.44 -20.28 16.64
C TRP A 553 7.34 -19.05 16.56
N VAL A 554 7.08 -18.02 17.38
CA VAL A 554 7.98 -16.88 17.57
C VAL A 554 8.55 -16.93 18.99
N LEU A 555 9.87 -16.86 19.13
CA LEU A 555 10.58 -16.65 20.38
C LEU A 555 10.74 -15.14 20.62
N ASP A 556 10.09 -14.62 21.66
CA ASP A 556 10.11 -13.22 22.10
C ASP A 556 10.95 -13.13 23.38
N ILE A 557 12.14 -12.53 23.30
CA ILE A 557 13.07 -12.38 24.44
C ILE A 557 13.28 -10.90 24.67
N ARG A 558 13.03 -10.42 25.89
CA ARG A 558 13.14 -9.00 26.26
C ARG A 558 13.95 -8.85 27.54
N SER A 559 14.71 -7.77 27.66
CA SER A 559 15.21 -7.32 28.97
C SER A 559 14.02 -6.98 29.88
N GLU A 560 14.11 -7.33 31.16
CA GLU A 560 13.17 -6.88 32.19
C GLU A 560 13.47 -5.45 32.66
#